data_AF-A0AAU8HPE4-F1
#
_entry.id   AF-A0AAU8HPE4-F1
#
_cell.length_a   1.000
_cell.length_b   1.000
_cell.length_c   1.000
_cell.angle_alpha   90.00
_cell.angle_beta   90.00
_cell.angle_gamma   90.00
#
_symmetry.space_group_name_H-M   'P 1'
#
loop_
_entity.id
_entity.type
_entity.pdbx_description
1 polymer ?
#
loop_
_entity_poly.entity_id
_entity_poly.type
_entity_poly.pdbx_seq_one_letter_code
_entity_poly.pdbx_strand_id
1 'polypeptide(L)'
;MVNNLLTIDLMELETEKNLTKKYDYTLPEGSFNLGVPNVDLVEPIVVSVVVSKEEQTYLVEGYMRTQLKLPCDRCLSLDKLELDESFKKKVLVTDEQVDLKEEDAEGFYRISVARLQLQELLQEVIEFAIPSKFLCQKDCLGLCNNCGTNLNESQCDCDKESIDPRLAVLKKFYNEE
;
A
#
# COMPACT_ATOMS: atom_id res chain seq x y z
N MET A 1 -23.00 -1.44 -7.94
CA MET A 1 -22.80 -2.71 -8.66
C MET A 1 -21.31 -2.83 -8.88
N VAL A 2 -20.60 -3.51 -7.98
CA VAL A 2 -19.13 -3.60 -8.03
C VAL A 2 -18.75 -4.67 -9.04
N ASN A 3 -17.83 -4.32 -9.93
CA ASN A 3 -17.45 -5.08 -11.12
C ASN A 3 -16.99 -6.50 -10.78
N ASN A 4 -17.63 -7.48 -11.41
CA ASN A 4 -17.31 -8.90 -11.37
C ASN A 4 -16.07 -9.28 -12.24
N LEU A 5 -15.12 -8.35 -12.43
CA LEU A 5 -14.01 -8.46 -13.41
C LEU A 5 -12.64 -8.81 -12.79
N LEU A 6 -12.53 -8.87 -11.46
CA LEU A 6 -11.26 -9.10 -10.74
C LEU A 6 -11.25 -10.41 -9.94
N THR A 7 -12.00 -11.40 -10.41
CA THR A 7 -12.04 -12.72 -9.79
C THR A 7 -11.32 -13.73 -10.66
N ILE A 8 -10.33 -14.44 -10.11
CA ILE A 8 -9.67 -15.56 -10.77
C ILE A 8 -10.34 -16.86 -10.30
N ASP A 9 -10.95 -17.60 -11.22
CA ASP A 9 -11.50 -18.93 -10.94
C ASP A 9 -10.36 -19.97 -10.95
N LEU A 10 -10.07 -20.54 -9.79
CA LEU A 10 -9.01 -21.51 -9.59
C LEU A 10 -9.41 -22.92 -10.05
N MET A 11 -10.71 -23.21 -10.20
CA MET A 11 -11.18 -24.53 -10.67
C MET A 11 -10.73 -24.82 -12.10
N GLU A 12 -10.50 -23.80 -12.91
CA GLU A 12 -10.01 -23.96 -14.29
C GLU A 12 -8.63 -24.65 -14.34
N LEU A 13 -7.83 -24.53 -13.26
CA LEU A 13 -6.53 -25.19 -13.12
C LEU A 13 -6.64 -26.63 -12.59
N GLU A 14 -7.83 -27.14 -12.27
CA GLU A 14 -8.02 -28.51 -11.79
C GLU A 14 -8.01 -29.56 -12.91
N THR A 15 -8.32 -29.15 -14.13
CA THR A 15 -8.56 -30.06 -15.26
C THR A 15 -7.29 -30.64 -15.90
N GLU A 16 -6.10 -30.06 -15.65
CA GLU A 16 -4.83 -30.53 -16.25
C GLU A 16 -3.66 -30.41 -15.26
N LYS A 17 -2.86 -31.48 -15.09
CA LYS A 17 -1.69 -31.49 -14.18
C LYS A 17 -0.60 -30.52 -14.65
N ASN A 18 0.01 -29.78 -13.71
CA ASN A 18 1.09 -28.81 -13.92
C ASN A 18 0.71 -27.55 -14.73
N LEU A 19 -0.56 -27.14 -14.68
CA LEU A 19 -0.99 -25.94 -15.37
C LEU A 19 -0.52 -24.68 -14.62
N THR A 20 0.13 -23.78 -15.35
CA THR A 20 0.40 -22.42 -14.92
C THR A 20 -0.43 -21.50 -15.81
N LYS A 21 -1.20 -20.59 -15.22
CA LYS A 21 -2.04 -19.65 -15.96
C LYS A 21 -1.68 -18.22 -15.61
N LYS A 22 -1.49 -17.43 -16.66
CA LYS A 22 -1.17 -16.01 -16.56
C LYS A 22 -2.42 -15.18 -16.80
N TYR A 23 -2.61 -14.16 -15.98
CA TYR A 23 -3.69 -13.18 -16.04
C TYR A 23 -3.07 -11.79 -16.03
N ASP A 24 -3.38 -11.00 -17.05
CA ASP A 24 -2.93 -9.61 -17.16
C ASP A 24 -4.17 -8.71 -17.10
N TYR A 25 -4.21 -7.78 -16.13
CA TYR A 25 -5.30 -6.82 -15.98
C TYR A 25 -4.77 -5.39 -15.99
N THR A 26 -5.61 -4.47 -16.45
CA THR A 26 -5.39 -3.03 -16.31
C THR A 26 -6.65 -2.42 -15.73
N LEU A 27 -6.52 -1.90 -14.52
CA LEU A 27 -7.62 -1.30 -13.78
C LEU A 27 -7.52 0.21 -13.89
N PRO A 28 -8.51 0.92 -14.47
CA PRO A 28 -8.46 2.37 -14.59
C PRO A 28 -8.35 3.08 -13.23
N GLU A 29 -7.97 4.36 -13.24
CA GLU A 29 -8.04 5.21 -12.06
C GLU A 29 -9.47 5.21 -11.47
N GLY A 30 -9.58 5.23 -10.13
CA GLY A 30 -10.88 5.18 -9.45
C GLY A 30 -11.64 3.84 -9.55
N SER A 31 -11.03 2.77 -10.07
CA SER A 31 -11.66 1.44 -10.20
C SER A 31 -12.15 0.86 -8.88
N PHE A 32 -11.44 1.14 -7.78
CA PHE A 32 -11.81 0.68 -6.46
C PHE A 32 -11.26 1.59 -5.37
N ASN A 33 -11.88 1.53 -4.20
CA ASN A 33 -11.46 2.26 -3.03
C ASN A 33 -10.22 1.58 -2.44
N LEU A 34 -9.12 2.31 -2.25
CA LEU A 34 -7.87 1.76 -1.70
C LEU A 34 -7.96 1.43 -0.20
N GLY A 35 -8.97 1.92 0.52
CA GLY A 35 -9.09 1.77 1.97
C GLY A 35 -8.15 2.66 2.78
N VAL A 36 -7.23 3.37 2.11
CA VAL A 36 -6.22 4.23 2.74
C VAL A 36 -6.65 5.70 2.65
N PRO A 37 -6.69 6.45 3.78
CA PRO A 37 -7.11 7.85 3.77
C PRO A 37 -6.07 8.75 3.11
N ASN A 38 -6.53 9.78 2.38
CA ASN A 38 -5.71 10.78 1.70
C ASN A 38 -4.74 10.20 0.65
N VAL A 39 -5.10 9.07 0.02
CA VAL A 39 -4.33 8.45 -1.05
C VAL A 39 -5.23 8.29 -2.26
N ASP A 40 -4.86 8.96 -3.35
CA ASP A 40 -5.57 8.90 -4.62
C ASP A 40 -4.80 8.03 -5.62
N LEU A 41 -5.53 7.18 -6.34
CA LEU A 41 -5.00 6.46 -7.50
C LEU A 41 -5.05 7.38 -8.72
N VAL A 42 -3.90 7.79 -9.25
CA VAL A 42 -3.81 8.77 -10.35
C VAL A 42 -3.34 8.17 -11.68
N GLU A 43 -2.98 6.90 -11.67
CA GLU A 43 -2.66 6.12 -12.87
C GLU A 43 -3.36 4.76 -12.77
N PRO A 44 -3.63 4.08 -13.89
CA PRO A 44 -4.15 2.73 -13.88
C PRO A 44 -3.24 1.76 -13.09
N ILE A 45 -3.84 0.74 -12.48
CA ILE A 45 -3.09 -0.37 -11.89
C ILE A 45 -2.89 -1.41 -12.98
N VAL A 46 -1.64 -1.59 -13.39
CA VAL A 46 -1.23 -2.66 -14.31
C VAL A 46 -0.77 -3.84 -13.46
N VAL A 47 -1.45 -4.98 -13.57
CA VAL A 47 -1.14 -6.18 -12.79
C VAL A 47 -0.96 -7.38 -13.71
N SER A 48 0.07 -8.16 -13.41
CA SER A 48 0.34 -9.45 -14.02
C SER A 48 0.36 -10.50 -12.92
N VAL A 49 -0.48 -11.52 -13.03
CA VAL A 49 -0.59 -12.59 -12.04
C VAL A 49 -0.37 -13.94 -12.72
N VAL A 50 0.44 -14.77 -12.11
CA VAL A 50 0.68 -16.16 -12.50
C VAL A 50 0.19 -17.03 -11.37
N VAL A 51 -0.75 -17.93 -11.70
CA VAL A 51 -1.27 -18.92 -10.77
C VAL A 51 -0.79 -20.29 -11.19
N SER A 52 -0.21 -21.03 -10.25
CA SER A 52 0.22 -22.42 -10.44
C SER A 52 -0.36 -23.31 -9.35
N LYS A 53 -0.74 -24.54 -9.71
CA LYS A 53 -1.28 -25.52 -8.76
C LYS A 53 -0.15 -26.36 -8.17
N GLU A 54 -0.06 -26.38 -6.84
CA GLU A 54 0.92 -27.16 -6.06
C GLU A 54 0.17 -28.10 -5.10
N GLU A 55 0.06 -29.38 -5.48
CA GLU A 55 -0.66 -30.42 -4.72
C GLU A 55 -2.10 -30.02 -4.34
N GLN A 56 -2.30 -29.54 -3.09
CA GLN A 56 -3.58 -29.09 -2.53
C GLN A 56 -3.69 -27.56 -2.43
N THR A 57 -2.68 -26.82 -2.89
CA THR A 57 -2.59 -25.37 -2.79
C THR A 57 -2.41 -24.73 -4.17
N TYR A 58 -2.65 -23.42 -4.23
CA TYR A 58 -2.38 -22.60 -5.40
C TYR A 58 -1.32 -21.57 -5.04
N LEU A 59 -0.23 -21.54 -5.79
CA LEU A 59 0.76 -20.49 -5.67
C LEU A 59 0.40 -19.34 -6.61
N VAL A 60 0.18 -18.18 -6.03
CA VAL A 60 -0.16 -16.93 -6.73
C VAL A 60 1.03 -16.01 -6.65
N GLU A 61 1.65 -15.76 -7.80
CA GLU A 61 2.76 -14.81 -7.94
C GLU A 61 2.30 -13.66 -8.80
N GLY A 62 2.45 -12.44 -8.30
CA GLY A 62 1.96 -11.25 -8.96
C GLY A 62 2.97 -10.14 -9.00
N TYR A 63 2.79 -9.28 -9.98
CA TYR A 63 3.52 -8.06 -10.16
C TYR A 63 2.54 -6.94 -10.47
N MET A 64 2.71 -5.79 -9.82
CA MET A 64 1.85 -4.64 -9.93
C MET A 64 2.68 -3.39 -10.14
N ARG A 65 2.23 -2.52 -11.05
CA ARG A 65 2.74 -1.16 -11.19
C ARG A 65 1.61 -0.16 -11.19
N THR A 66 1.79 0.94 -10.45
CA THR A 66 0.86 2.07 -10.46
C THR A 66 1.52 3.35 -9.92
N GLN A 67 0.78 4.45 -9.90
CA GLN A 67 1.19 5.70 -9.26
C GLN A 67 0.06 6.20 -8.35
N LEU A 68 0.45 6.52 -7.11
CA LEU A 68 -0.41 7.11 -6.11
C LEU A 68 -0.11 8.60 -5.97
N LYS A 69 -1.09 9.36 -5.52
CA LYS A 69 -0.93 10.75 -5.11
C LYS A 69 -1.38 10.90 -3.67
N LEU A 70 -0.49 11.39 -2.82
CA LEU A 70 -0.69 11.46 -1.38
C LEU A 70 0.07 12.67 -0.80
N PRO A 71 -0.34 13.20 0.38
CA PRO A 71 0.29 14.36 0.97
C PRO A 71 1.66 14.02 1.55
N CYS A 72 2.62 14.92 1.37
CA CYS A 72 3.90 14.88 2.07
C CYS A 72 3.72 15.08 3.58
N ASP A 73 4.32 14.22 4.42
CA ASP A 73 4.20 14.30 5.88
C ASP A 73 4.83 15.55 6.50
N ARG A 74 5.66 16.28 5.74
CA ARG A 74 6.34 17.48 6.22
C ARG A 74 5.67 18.77 5.78
N CYS A 75 5.30 18.89 4.51
CA CYS A 75 4.78 20.13 3.94
C CYS A 75 3.32 20.05 3.48
N LEU A 76 2.68 18.88 3.58
CA LEU A 76 1.30 18.60 3.17
C LEU A 76 1.00 18.82 1.68
N SER A 77 1.97 19.27 0.88
CA SER A 77 1.85 19.31 -0.58
C SER A 77 1.64 17.89 -1.11
N LEU A 78 0.70 17.74 -2.05
CA LEU A 78 0.47 16.47 -2.73
C LEU A 78 1.61 16.17 -3.70
N ASP A 79 2.12 14.96 -3.64
CA ASP A 79 3.13 14.47 -4.59
C ASP A 79 2.87 13.01 -4.97
N LYS A 80 3.62 12.53 -5.96
CA LYS A 80 3.47 11.22 -6.57
C LYS A 80 4.36 10.19 -5.89
N LEU A 81 3.80 9.03 -5.60
CA LEU A 81 4.52 7.82 -5.20
C LEU A 81 4.36 6.77 -6.29
N GLU A 82 5.46 6.39 -6.92
CA GLU A 82 5.49 5.27 -7.86
C GLU A 82 5.54 3.96 -7.07
N LEU A 83 4.65 3.04 -7.41
CA LEU A 83 4.64 1.69 -6.86
C LEU A 83 4.99 0.69 -7.96
N ASP A 84 5.94 -0.19 -7.67
CA ASP A 84 6.47 -1.20 -8.56
C ASP A 84 6.78 -2.44 -7.70
N GLU A 85 5.74 -3.24 -7.44
CA GLU A 85 5.71 -4.22 -6.36
C GLU A 85 5.45 -5.64 -6.89
N SER A 86 6.17 -6.60 -6.32
CA SER A 86 5.88 -8.03 -6.51
C SER A 86 5.28 -8.63 -5.26
N PHE A 87 4.32 -9.53 -5.41
CA PHE A 87 3.69 -10.22 -4.30
C PHE A 87 3.60 -11.73 -4.56
N LYS A 88 3.57 -12.49 -3.48
CA LYS A 88 3.48 -13.95 -3.52
C LYS A 88 2.58 -14.44 -2.40
N LYS A 89 1.57 -15.23 -2.72
CA LYS A 89 0.64 -15.82 -1.75
C LYS A 89 0.43 -17.30 -2.05
N LYS A 90 0.36 -18.11 -1.00
CA LYS A 90 -0.08 -19.51 -1.06
C LYS A 90 -1.55 -19.56 -0.67
N VAL A 91 -2.39 -20.00 -1.59
CA VAL A 91 -3.83 -20.05 -1.42
C VAL A 91 -4.27 -21.49 -1.18
N LEU A 92 -5.04 -21.70 -0.12
CA LEU A 92 -5.67 -22.98 0.20
C LEU A 92 -7.18 -22.85 0.02
N VAL A 93 -7.76 -23.73 -0.78
CA VAL A 93 -9.22 -23.82 -0.92
C VAL A 93 -9.74 -24.79 0.13
N THR A 94 -10.68 -24.34 0.97
CA THR A 94 -11.27 -25.14 2.05
C THR A 94 -12.80 -25.06 1.98
N ASP A 95 -13.48 -26.10 2.47
CA ASP A 95 -14.95 -26.09 2.58
C ASP A 95 -15.45 -25.32 3.83
N GLU A 96 -14.54 -24.88 4.68
CA GLU A 96 -14.85 -24.10 5.89
C GLU A 96 -15.25 -22.66 5.55
N GLN A 97 -16.21 -22.10 6.29
CA GLN A 97 -16.49 -20.67 6.24
C GLN A 97 -15.34 -19.92 6.89
N VAL A 98 -14.41 -19.46 6.05
CA VAL A 98 -13.28 -18.62 6.44
C VAL A 98 -13.55 -17.17 6.03
N ASP A 99 -13.26 -16.23 6.93
CA ASP A 99 -13.15 -14.83 6.57
C ASP A 99 -11.93 -14.67 5.65
N LEU A 100 -12.13 -14.09 4.46
CA LEU A 100 -11.14 -13.98 3.37
C LEU A 100 -9.92 -13.10 3.70
N LYS A 101 -9.67 -12.76 4.98
CA LYS A 101 -8.78 -11.67 5.36
C LYS A 101 -7.57 -12.05 6.20
N GLU A 102 -7.43 -13.32 6.60
CA GLU A 102 -6.33 -13.71 7.48
C GLU A 102 -5.51 -14.85 6.85
N GLU A 103 -4.20 -14.60 6.72
CA GLU A 103 -3.24 -15.69 6.66
C GLU A 103 -3.33 -16.46 7.98
N ASP A 104 -3.45 -17.79 7.89
CA ASP A 104 -3.41 -18.61 9.09
C ASP A 104 -2.00 -18.64 9.72
N ALA A 105 -1.86 -19.30 10.87
CA ALA A 105 -0.57 -19.47 11.55
C ALA A 105 0.49 -20.19 10.69
N GLU A 106 0.10 -20.80 9.58
CA GLU A 106 0.95 -21.51 8.63
C GLU A 106 1.25 -20.67 7.37
N GLY A 107 0.70 -19.45 7.27
CA GLY A 107 0.91 -18.51 6.17
C GLY A 107 0.05 -18.78 4.93
N PHE A 108 -1.04 -19.54 5.05
CA PHE A 108 -1.96 -19.80 3.94
C PHE A 108 -3.08 -18.78 3.90
N TYR A 109 -3.35 -18.27 2.71
CA TYR A 109 -4.53 -17.47 2.41
C TYR A 109 -5.70 -18.43 2.10
N ARG A 110 -6.66 -18.53 3.02
CA ARG A 110 -7.76 -19.50 2.89
C ARG A 110 -8.97 -18.89 2.18
N ILE A 111 -9.52 -19.62 1.21
CA ILE A 111 -10.74 -19.23 0.52
C ILE A 111 -11.77 -20.36 0.51
N SER A 112 -13.04 -20.01 0.75
CA SER A 112 -14.16 -20.97 0.84
C SER A 112 -14.75 -21.35 -0.53
N VAL A 113 -14.49 -20.51 -1.52
CA VAL A 113 -14.84 -20.74 -2.92
C VAL A 113 -13.53 -20.63 -3.69
N ALA A 114 -13.29 -21.50 -4.68
CA ALA A 114 -12.12 -21.49 -5.55
C ALA A 114 -12.08 -20.25 -6.49
N ARG A 115 -12.32 -19.06 -5.94
CA ARG A 115 -12.42 -17.77 -6.59
C ARG A 115 -11.61 -16.76 -5.80
N LEU A 116 -10.46 -16.39 -6.34
CA LEU A 116 -9.58 -15.42 -5.73
C LEU A 116 -10.01 -14.01 -6.10
N GLN A 117 -10.30 -13.16 -5.10
CA GLN A 117 -10.60 -11.74 -5.30
C GLN A 117 -9.29 -10.96 -5.41
N LEU A 118 -8.88 -10.65 -6.64
CA LEU A 118 -7.62 -9.93 -6.89
C LEU A 118 -7.65 -8.52 -6.33
N GLN A 119 -8.83 -7.89 -6.24
CA GLN A 119 -8.97 -6.55 -5.69
C GLN A 119 -8.49 -6.47 -4.24
N GLU A 120 -8.83 -7.44 -3.40
CA GLU A 120 -8.45 -7.46 -1.98
C GLU A 120 -6.94 -7.65 -1.82
N LEU A 121 -6.36 -8.55 -2.60
CA LEU A 121 -4.90 -8.73 -2.65
C LEU A 121 -4.18 -7.46 -3.08
N LEU A 122 -4.68 -6.75 -4.10
CA LEU A 122 -4.04 -5.51 -4.57
C LEU A 122 -4.16 -4.39 -3.53
N GLN A 123 -5.28 -4.32 -2.79
CA GLN A 123 -5.42 -3.38 -1.68
C GLN A 123 -4.38 -3.65 -0.60
N GLU A 124 -4.20 -4.92 -0.19
CA GLU A 124 -3.19 -5.33 0.79
C GLU A 124 -1.78 -4.93 0.31
N VAL A 125 -1.41 -5.27 -0.92
CA VAL A 125 -0.08 -4.93 -1.46
C VAL A 125 0.15 -3.42 -1.50
N ILE A 126 -0.85 -2.64 -1.92
CA ILE A 126 -0.76 -1.17 -1.94
C ILE A 126 -0.60 -0.62 -0.52
N GLU A 127 -1.39 -1.11 0.44
CA GLU A 127 -1.33 -0.67 1.83
C GLU A 127 0.06 -0.92 2.44
N PHE A 128 0.65 -2.09 2.18
CA PHE A 128 2.01 -2.41 2.64
C PHE A 128 3.12 -1.65 1.90
N ALA A 129 2.91 -1.27 0.65
CA ALA A 129 3.90 -0.56 -0.15
C ALA A 129 3.98 0.94 0.18
N ILE A 130 2.91 1.52 0.74
CA ILE A 130 2.92 2.91 1.19
C ILE A 130 3.87 3.02 2.39
N PRO A 131 4.92 3.87 2.32
CA PRO A 131 5.84 4.01 3.43
C PRO A 131 5.13 4.67 4.62
N SER A 132 5.55 4.31 5.84
CA SER A 132 5.08 4.97 7.06
C SER A 132 5.41 6.48 7.11
N LYS A 133 6.29 6.94 6.21
CA LYS A 133 6.63 8.34 6.00
C LYS A 133 6.91 8.63 4.53
N PHE A 134 6.07 9.46 3.92
CA PHE A 134 6.21 9.95 2.56
C PHE A 134 6.67 11.42 2.56
N LEU A 135 7.71 11.72 1.78
CA LEU A 135 8.19 13.08 1.56
C LEU A 135 8.16 13.39 0.05
N CYS A 136 7.65 14.57 -0.32
CA CYS A 136 7.70 15.05 -1.71
C CYS A 136 9.13 15.14 -2.27
N GLN A 137 10.11 15.33 -1.40
CA GLN A 137 11.53 15.30 -1.75
C GLN A 137 12.38 14.93 -0.54
N LYS A 138 13.58 14.38 -0.79
CA LYS A 138 14.52 13.91 0.24
C LYS A 138 14.77 14.95 1.35
N ASP A 139 14.97 16.20 0.95
CA ASP A 139 15.30 17.31 1.84
C ASP A 139 14.13 18.29 2.02
N CYS A 140 12.89 17.78 2.04
CA CYS A 140 11.70 18.59 2.27
C CYS A 140 11.83 19.37 3.60
N LEU A 141 11.78 20.70 3.52
CA LEU A 141 11.94 21.61 4.65
C LEU A 141 10.70 21.65 5.55
N GLY A 142 9.55 21.22 5.02
CA GLY A 142 8.29 21.13 5.74
C GLY A 142 7.62 22.47 6.01
N LEU A 143 6.65 22.46 6.93
CA LEU A 143 5.99 23.67 7.38
C LEU A 143 6.75 24.32 8.55
N CYS A 144 6.69 25.64 8.63
CA CYS A 144 7.09 26.35 9.85
C CYS A 144 6.21 25.91 11.01
N ASN A 145 6.82 25.49 12.12
CA ASN A 145 6.13 25.04 13.33
C ASN A 145 5.37 26.15 14.07
N ASN A 146 5.61 27.42 13.73
CA ASN A 146 4.94 28.57 14.34
C ASN A 146 3.80 29.13 13.49
N CYS A 147 4.00 29.31 12.18
CA CYS A 147 3.02 29.96 11.30
C CYS A 147 2.45 29.07 10.18
N GLY A 148 2.97 27.85 9.98
CA GLY A 148 2.50 26.94 8.94
C GLY A 148 2.95 27.27 7.52
N THR A 149 3.82 28.26 7.30
CA THR A 149 4.38 28.56 5.97
C THR A 149 5.16 27.36 5.42
N ASN A 150 4.94 27.00 4.16
CA ASN A 150 5.73 25.98 3.48
C ASN A 150 7.16 26.50 3.21
N LEU A 151 8.12 25.95 3.94
CA LEU A 151 9.52 26.37 3.89
C LEU A 151 10.21 25.98 2.58
N ASN A 152 9.61 25.10 1.78
CA ASN A 152 10.09 24.79 0.44
C ASN A 152 9.77 25.88 -0.59
N GLU A 153 8.75 26.70 -0.33
CA GLU A 153 8.29 27.76 -1.24
C GLU A 153 8.79 29.15 -0.81
N SER A 154 8.85 29.40 0.50
CA SER A 154 9.27 30.70 1.04
C SER A 154 9.82 30.58 2.45
N GLN A 155 10.62 31.57 2.86
CA GLN A 155 11.04 31.72 4.25
C GLN A 155 9.95 32.45 5.06
N CYS A 156 9.86 32.13 6.35
CA CYS A 156 9.02 32.86 7.29
C CYS A 156 9.85 33.76 8.21
N ASP A 157 9.23 34.82 8.73
CA ASP A 157 9.85 35.75 9.69
C ASP A 157 9.64 35.35 11.17
N CYS A 158 9.29 34.08 11.44
CA CYS A 158 9.10 33.60 12.80
C CYS A 158 10.44 33.51 13.55
N ASP A 159 10.43 33.89 14.84
CA ASP A 159 11.59 33.74 15.71
C ASP A 159 11.95 32.27 15.89
N LYS A 160 13.14 31.89 15.43
CA LYS A 160 13.66 30.52 15.52
C LYS A 160 14.17 30.14 16.92
N GLU A 161 14.32 31.11 17.81
CA GLU A 161 14.85 30.94 19.17
C GLU A 161 13.79 30.98 20.27
N SER A 162 12.52 30.73 19.93
CA SER A 162 11.47 30.55 20.93
C SER A 162 11.71 29.23 21.69
N ILE A 163 12.21 29.34 22.92
CA ILE A 163 12.32 28.19 23.82
C ILE A 163 10.96 27.99 24.45
N ASP A 164 10.41 26.78 24.29
CA ASP A 164 9.21 26.38 25.01
C ASP A 164 9.41 26.66 26.51
N PRO A 165 8.58 27.51 27.13
CA PRO A 165 8.73 27.88 28.53
C PRO A 165 8.80 26.67 29.48
N ARG A 166 8.18 25.53 29.11
CA ARG A 166 8.25 24.27 29.87
C ARG A 166 9.64 23.65 29.85
N LEU A 167 10.36 23.83 28.75
CA LEU A 167 11.72 23.32 28.54
C LEU A 167 12.79 24.33 28.96
N ALA A 168 12.42 25.56 29.30
CA ALA A 168 13.36 26.61 29.71
C ALA A 168 14.22 26.21 30.92
N VAL A 169 13.72 25.34 31.80
CA VAL A 169 14.48 24.80 32.95
C VAL A 169 15.70 23.99 32.51
N LEU A 170 15.66 23.34 31.34
CA LEU A 170 16.76 22.51 30.84
C LEU A 170 18.01 23.33 30.48
N LYS A 171 17.87 24.63 30.19
CA LYS A 171 19.02 25.53 29.98
C LYS A 171 19.96 25.58 31.19
N LYS A 172 19.45 25.36 32.40
CA LYS A 172 20.25 25.38 33.63
C LYS A 172 21.28 24.25 33.69
N PHE A 173 21.11 23.20 32.89
CA PHE A 173 21.98 22.02 32.86
C PHE A 173 22.96 22.01 31.67
N TYR A 174 22.99 23.06 30.85
CA TYR A 174 23.88 23.14 29.67
C TYR A 174 25.28 23.69 29.98
N ASN A 175 25.53 24.11 31.23
CA ASN A 175 26.78 24.77 31.67
C ASN A 175 27.42 24.06 32.89
N GLU A 176 27.49 22.73 32.89
CA GLU A 176 28.30 21.99 33.86
C GLU A 176 29.48 21.31 33.14
N GLU A 177 30.54 22.09 32.91
CA GLU A 177 31.93 21.61 32.83
C GLU A 177 32.71 22.14 34.04
#